data_AF-A0A836SNF0-F1
#
_entry.id   AF-A0A836SNF0-F1
#
_cell.length_a   1.000
_cell.length_b   1.000
_cell.length_c   1.000
_cell.angle_alpha   90.00
_cell.angle_beta   90.00
_cell.angle_gamma   90.00
#
_symmetry.space_group_name_H-M   'P 1'
#
loop_
_entity.id
_entity.type
_entity.pdbx_description
1 polymer ?
#
loop_
_entity_poly.entity_id
_entity_poly.type
_entity_poly.pdbx_seq_one_letter_code
_entity_poly.pdbx_strand_id
1 'polypeptide(L)'
;MLFCTLAIGCGPREAPPPARRMYSQVLRQVARSMESEGTYVQVIFRTTAFEIARLYAEAEKKGWDEGQIRGKLRYLVLVFVDSPYPPGDRGLLSFYQIYKALDPSFDPGNPLQRAQYEVFRSKYVDKVVDAFLNPALPGLRERYLEEWGYDLYGRLVFSFYLENRGGKILPVKDIGRHIFLEDDKGNKYGPMGLAGPYPYDYDVPPESLETTARFRLFFVNRRSDGRPPIVGKDTKHLKLVIEDWGGKPRWEFVWDLPFRYPEWPGRKGKAIRF
;
A
#
# COMPACT_ATOMS: atom_id res chain seq x y z
N MET A 1 -58.77 16.85 15.61
CA MET A 1 -57.53 16.05 15.52
C MET A 1 -57.18 15.89 14.05
N LEU A 2 -56.19 16.63 13.57
CA LEU A 2 -55.66 16.49 12.22
C LEU A 2 -54.21 16.01 12.38
N PHE A 3 -53.95 14.77 11.94
CA PHE A 3 -52.60 14.21 11.88
C PHE A 3 -51.85 14.87 10.71
N CYS A 4 -50.86 15.72 11.02
CA CYS A 4 -49.86 16.14 10.05
C CYS A 4 -48.77 15.07 9.95
N THR A 5 -48.79 14.30 8.86
CA THR A 5 -47.68 13.49 8.40
C THR A 5 -46.54 14.39 7.94
N LEU A 6 -45.47 14.48 8.72
CA LEU A 6 -44.21 15.07 8.29
C LEU A 6 -43.51 14.11 7.32
N ALA A 7 -43.61 14.42 6.03
CA ALA A 7 -42.76 13.83 5.01
C ALA A 7 -41.31 14.32 5.23
N ILE A 8 -40.43 13.43 5.69
CA ILE A 8 -38.98 13.67 5.72
C ILE A 8 -38.51 13.60 4.26
N GLY A 9 -38.41 14.77 3.62
CA GLY A 9 -37.83 14.90 2.30
C GLY A 9 -36.37 14.45 2.29
N CYS A 10 -36.04 13.50 1.41
CA CYS A 10 -34.65 13.26 0.99
C CYS A 10 -34.15 14.51 0.26
N GLY A 11 -33.45 15.39 0.96
CA GLY A 11 -32.68 16.46 0.32
C GLY A 11 -31.62 15.89 -0.62
N PRO A 12 -31.21 16.62 -1.67
CA PRO A 12 -30.15 16.17 -2.57
C PRO A 12 -28.87 15.97 -1.76
N ARG A 13 -28.35 14.74 -1.72
CA ARG A 13 -27.02 14.46 -1.15
C ARG A 13 -25.99 15.24 -1.97
N GLU A 14 -25.35 16.23 -1.34
CA GLU A 14 -24.23 16.93 -1.94
C GLU A 14 -23.20 15.91 -2.46
N ALA A 15 -22.69 16.16 -3.68
CA ALA A 15 -21.68 15.30 -4.26
C ALA A 15 -20.44 15.31 -3.36
N PRO A 16 -19.82 14.13 -3.09
CA PRO A 16 -18.62 14.08 -2.29
C PRO A 16 -17.53 14.96 -2.92
N PRO A 17 -16.72 15.63 -2.09
CA PRO A 17 -15.72 16.56 -2.60
C PRO A 17 -14.65 15.84 -3.46
N PRO A 18 -13.95 16.58 -4.36
CA PRO A 18 -13.19 16.00 -5.46
C PRO A 18 -12.15 14.94 -5.05
N ALA A 19 -11.36 15.20 -4.00
CA ALA A 19 -10.33 14.25 -3.57
C ALA A 19 -10.94 12.96 -3.01
N ARG A 20 -12.07 13.05 -2.30
CA ARG A 20 -12.82 11.86 -1.87
C ARG A 20 -13.36 11.05 -3.04
N ARG A 21 -13.87 11.68 -4.10
CA ARG A 21 -14.32 10.97 -5.32
C ARG A 21 -13.18 10.22 -5.99
N MET A 22 -12.03 10.87 -6.14
CA MET A 22 -10.81 10.27 -6.66
C MET A 22 -10.39 9.06 -5.81
N TYR A 23 -10.35 9.21 -4.48
CA TYR A 23 -10.04 8.10 -3.58
C TYR A 23 -11.01 6.93 -3.71
N SER A 24 -12.33 7.16 -3.78
CA SER A 24 -13.31 6.10 -3.99
C SER A 24 -13.15 5.38 -5.34
N GLN A 25 -12.75 6.10 -6.40
CA GLN A 25 -12.43 5.50 -7.70
C GLN A 25 -11.16 4.63 -7.63
N VAL A 26 -10.10 5.12 -6.98
CA VAL A 26 -8.87 4.33 -6.76
C VAL A 26 -9.14 3.11 -5.89
N LEU A 27 -9.91 3.25 -4.81
CA LEU A 27 -10.27 2.15 -3.92
C LEU A 27 -10.99 1.03 -4.68
N ARG A 28 -11.89 1.36 -5.62
CA ARG A 28 -12.54 0.35 -6.48
C ARG A 28 -11.57 -0.42 -7.38
N GLN A 29 -10.48 0.21 -7.80
CA GLN A 29 -9.43 -0.47 -8.58
C GLN A 29 -8.66 -1.47 -7.72
N VAL A 30 -8.29 -1.07 -6.50
CA VAL A 30 -7.34 -1.83 -5.68
C VAL A 30 -7.95 -2.73 -4.61
N ALA A 31 -9.23 -2.55 -4.26
CA ALA A 31 -9.92 -3.38 -3.28
C ALA A 31 -10.63 -4.56 -3.94
N ARG A 32 -10.53 -5.72 -3.31
CA ARG A 32 -11.34 -6.90 -3.61
C ARG A 32 -11.94 -7.41 -2.31
N SER A 33 -13.15 -7.96 -2.38
CA SER A 33 -13.77 -8.58 -1.22
C SER A 33 -14.55 -9.82 -1.63
N MET A 34 -14.70 -10.72 -0.67
CA MET A 34 -15.42 -11.97 -0.83
C MET A 34 -16.01 -12.36 0.51
N GLU A 35 -17.14 -13.06 0.47
CA GLU A 35 -17.80 -13.63 1.62
C GLU A 35 -18.05 -15.12 1.37
N SER A 36 -17.81 -15.94 2.38
CA SER A 36 -18.08 -17.38 2.34
C SER A 36 -18.28 -17.90 3.76
N GLU A 37 -19.29 -18.74 3.97
CA GLU A 37 -19.54 -19.42 5.26
C GLU A 37 -19.54 -18.48 6.49
N GLY A 38 -20.14 -17.28 6.35
CA GLY A 38 -20.20 -16.30 7.43
C GLY A 38 -18.87 -15.60 7.72
N THR A 39 -17.89 -15.69 6.81
CA THR A 39 -16.61 -14.98 6.90
C THR A 39 -16.48 -14.01 5.74
N TYR A 40 -16.28 -12.73 6.04
CA TYR A 40 -16.02 -11.68 5.06
C TYR A 40 -14.53 -11.32 5.06
N VAL A 41 -13.96 -11.26 3.86
CA VAL A 41 -12.57 -10.87 3.62
C VAL A 41 -12.57 -9.70 2.65
N GLN A 42 -11.89 -8.63 3.03
CA GLN A 42 -11.51 -7.56 2.13
C GLN A 42 -9.99 -7.44 2.07
N VAL A 43 -9.47 -7.35 0.86
CA VAL A 43 -8.06 -7.15 0.58
C VAL A 43 -7.88 -5.87 -0.23
N ILE A 44 -6.98 -5.00 0.22
CA ILE A 44 -6.64 -3.74 -0.46
C ILE A 44 -5.19 -3.81 -0.88
N PHE A 45 -4.94 -3.74 -2.19
CA PHE A 45 -3.59 -3.59 -2.72
C PHE A 45 -3.11 -2.12 -2.59
N ARG A 46 -2.22 -1.87 -1.64
CA ARG A 46 -1.73 -0.52 -1.28
C ARG A 46 -0.66 -0.03 -2.24
N THR A 47 -1.08 0.32 -3.45
CA THR A 47 -0.21 0.97 -4.45
C THR A 47 0.19 2.39 -4.02
N THR A 48 1.25 2.96 -4.60
CA THR A 48 1.64 4.37 -4.38
C THR A 48 0.48 5.32 -4.71
N ALA A 49 -0.23 5.08 -5.82
CA ALA A 49 -1.40 5.87 -6.20
C ALA A 49 -2.54 5.77 -5.16
N PHE A 50 -2.75 4.61 -4.55
CA PHE A 50 -3.70 4.45 -3.45
C PHE A 50 -3.31 5.28 -2.21
N GLU A 51 -2.05 5.24 -1.80
CA GLU A 51 -1.57 6.04 -0.65
C GLU A 51 -1.73 7.54 -0.89
N ILE A 52 -1.37 8.01 -2.10
CA ILE A 52 -1.52 9.42 -2.47
C ILE A 52 -2.99 9.81 -2.49
N ALA A 53 -3.86 9.04 -3.16
CA ALA A 53 -5.28 9.36 -3.23
C ALA A 53 -5.94 9.37 -1.84
N ARG A 54 -5.58 8.41 -0.98
CA ARG A 54 -6.02 8.37 0.43
C ARG A 54 -5.57 9.62 1.18
N LEU A 55 -4.30 10.01 1.05
CA LEU A 55 -3.75 11.18 1.71
C LEU A 55 -4.50 12.45 1.31
N TYR A 56 -4.76 12.65 0.03
CA TYR A 56 -5.48 13.84 -0.45
C TYR A 56 -6.95 13.86 -0.03
N ALA A 57 -7.62 12.71 0.02
CA ALA A 57 -8.98 12.63 0.58
C ALA A 57 -9.00 12.96 2.09
N GLU A 58 -7.94 12.59 2.82
CA GLU A 58 -7.77 12.95 4.23
C GLU A 58 -7.42 14.44 4.40
N ALA A 59 -6.57 14.99 3.55
CA ALA A 59 -6.21 16.40 3.52
C ALA A 59 -7.44 17.28 3.27
N GLU A 60 -8.26 16.93 2.29
CA GLU A 60 -9.53 17.63 1.99
C GLU A 60 -10.51 17.56 3.17
N LYS A 61 -10.58 16.41 3.86
CA LYS A 61 -11.40 16.26 5.07
C LYS A 61 -10.90 17.14 6.23
N LYS A 62 -9.59 17.30 6.38
CA LYS A 62 -8.95 17.96 7.53
C LYS A 62 -8.55 19.40 7.26
N GLY A 63 -8.71 19.89 6.03
CA GLY A 63 -8.27 21.22 5.62
C GLY A 63 -6.75 21.38 5.63
N TRP A 64 -6.00 20.33 5.25
CA TRP A 64 -4.54 20.39 5.27
C TRP A 64 -3.98 21.24 4.12
N ASP A 65 -2.95 22.01 4.43
CA ASP A 65 -2.19 22.79 3.45
C ASP A 65 -1.14 21.94 2.71
N GLU A 66 -0.48 22.53 1.71
CA GLU A 66 0.54 21.88 0.90
C GLU A 66 1.75 21.43 1.71
N GLY A 67 2.17 22.22 2.71
CA GLY A 67 3.29 21.88 3.58
C GLY A 67 2.99 20.66 4.44
N GLN A 68 1.78 20.57 4.98
CA GLN A 68 1.30 19.41 5.73
C GLN A 68 1.20 18.16 4.84
N ILE A 69 0.68 18.29 3.62
CA ILE A 69 0.63 17.19 2.65
C ILE A 69 2.05 16.71 2.31
N ARG A 70 2.97 17.63 2.01
CA ARG A 70 4.38 17.32 1.75
C ARG A 70 5.00 16.59 2.94
N GLY A 71 4.76 17.07 4.17
CA GLY A 71 5.24 16.41 5.39
C GLY A 71 4.72 14.99 5.55
N LYS A 72 3.45 14.73 5.22
CA LYS A 72 2.87 13.38 5.25
C LYS A 72 3.41 12.46 4.16
N LEU A 73 3.66 12.98 2.96
CA LEU A 73 4.34 12.22 1.90
C LEU A 73 5.79 11.89 2.28
N ARG A 74 6.53 12.84 2.86
CA ARG A 74 7.87 12.57 3.41
C ARG A 74 7.81 11.44 4.44
N TYR A 75 6.88 11.52 5.39
CA TYR A 75 6.70 10.46 6.39
C TYR A 75 6.39 9.10 5.74
N LEU A 76 5.47 9.04 4.77
CA LEU A 76 5.18 7.82 4.02
C LEU A 76 6.44 7.23 3.39
N VAL A 77 7.24 8.06 2.72
CA VAL A 77 8.49 7.63 2.08
C VAL A 77 9.48 7.11 3.13
N LEU A 78 9.74 7.86 4.20
CA LEU A 78 10.67 7.48 5.27
C LEU A 78 10.29 6.13 5.89
N VAL A 79 8.99 5.90 6.16
CA VAL A 79 8.50 4.63 6.72
C VAL A 79 8.98 3.46 5.88
N PHE A 80 8.87 3.50 4.55
CA PHE A 80 9.29 2.37 3.71
C PHE A 80 10.79 2.28 3.48
N VAL A 81 11.44 3.44 3.36
CA VAL A 81 12.86 3.60 3.07
C VAL A 81 13.74 3.12 4.22
N ASP A 82 13.34 3.45 5.45
CA ASP A 82 14.05 3.03 6.66
C ASP A 82 13.70 1.61 7.10
N SER A 83 12.57 1.10 6.62
CA SER A 83 12.13 -0.21 7.06
C SER A 83 13.10 -1.28 6.59
N PRO A 84 13.48 -2.20 7.48
CA PRO A 84 14.43 -3.25 7.14
C PRO A 84 13.80 -4.20 6.12
N TYR A 85 14.66 -4.79 5.29
CA TYR A 85 14.28 -5.89 4.41
C TYR A 85 14.55 -7.23 5.09
N PRO A 86 13.78 -8.28 4.78
CA PRO A 86 14.02 -9.62 5.28
C PRO A 86 15.47 -10.07 5.03
N PRO A 87 16.17 -10.61 6.04
CA PRO A 87 17.52 -11.12 5.86
C PRO A 87 17.53 -12.30 4.88
N GLY A 88 18.52 -12.36 3.99
CA GLY A 88 18.66 -13.43 3.02
C GLY A 88 17.88 -13.24 1.71
N ASP A 89 17.00 -12.23 1.63
CA ASP A 89 16.50 -11.79 0.33
C ASP A 89 17.57 -10.94 -0.35
N ARG A 90 18.08 -11.43 -1.48
CA ARG A 90 19.05 -10.74 -2.33
C ARG A 90 18.32 -9.65 -3.10
N GLY A 91 17.60 -8.77 -2.39
CA GLY A 91 16.36 -8.19 -2.88
C GLY A 91 16.41 -6.67 -3.07
N LEU A 92 16.23 -5.97 -1.97
CA LEU A 92 16.44 -4.54 -1.88
C LEU A 92 17.01 -4.28 -0.49
N LEU A 93 17.96 -3.37 -0.42
CA LEU A 93 18.57 -2.96 0.84
C LEU A 93 17.73 -1.82 1.42
N SER A 94 17.53 -1.79 2.73
CA SER A 94 17.05 -0.57 3.40
C SER A 94 17.99 0.58 3.04
N PHE A 95 17.51 1.82 3.11
CA PHE A 95 18.33 2.94 2.70
C PHE A 95 19.62 3.08 3.52
N TYR A 96 19.56 2.70 4.80
CA TYR A 96 20.74 2.52 5.65
C TYR A 96 21.71 1.48 5.09
N GLN A 97 21.20 0.32 4.68
CA GLN A 97 22.03 -0.75 4.10
C GLN A 97 22.64 -0.33 2.75
N ILE A 98 21.92 0.44 1.93
CA ILE A 98 22.47 1.05 0.70
C ILE A 98 23.61 1.99 1.06
N TYR A 99 23.40 2.91 2.01
CA TYR A 99 24.43 3.86 2.43
C TYR A 99 25.66 3.16 2.99
N LYS A 100 25.48 2.16 3.86
CA LYS A 100 26.58 1.36 4.43
C LYS A 100 27.33 0.55 3.37
N ALA A 101 26.67 0.15 2.28
CA ALA A 101 27.33 -0.51 1.16
C ALA A 101 28.16 0.48 0.31
N LEU A 102 27.69 1.72 0.15
CA LEU A 102 28.42 2.78 -0.55
C LEU A 102 29.60 3.32 0.26
N ASP A 103 29.46 3.36 1.58
CA ASP A 103 30.51 3.74 2.52
C ASP A 103 30.66 2.67 3.62
N PRO A 104 31.48 1.63 3.38
CA PRO A 104 31.74 0.59 4.36
C PRO A 104 32.36 1.11 5.66
N SER A 105 33.04 2.27 5.63
CA SER A 105 33.67 2.88 6.80
C SER A 105 32.68 3.62 7.71
N PHE A 106 31.43 3.79 7.28
CA PHE A 106 30.40 4.54 7.99
C PHE A 106 30.21 4.07 9.45
N ASP A 107 30.46 4.93 10.41
CA ASP A 107 30.21 4.75 11.82
C ASP A 107 28.98 5.57 12.26
N PRO A 108 27.84 4.93 12.58
CA PRO A 108 26.64 5.63 13.04
C PRO A 108 26.83 6.31 14.41
N GLY A 109 27.87 5.93 15.17
CA GLY A 109 28.26 6.58 16.42
C GLY A 109 28.97 7.92 16.22
N ASN A 110 29.54 8.17 15.04
CA ASN A 110 30.17 9.43 14.71
C ASN A 110 29.13 10.50 14.29
N PRO A 111 28.99 11.62 15.02
CA PRO A 111 27.97 12.63 14.73
C PRO A 111 28.07 13.25 13.33
N LEU A 112 29.28 13.44 12.80
CA LEU A 112 29.50 14.04 11.48
C LEU A 112 29.05 13.09 10.38
N GLN A 113 29.43 11.82 10.47
CA GLN A 113 29.03 10.82 9.49
C GLN A 113 27.52 10.56 9.55
N ARG A 114 26.94 10.51 10.76
CA ARG A 114 25.48 10.43 10.93
C ARG A 114 24.76 11.60 10.27
N ALA A 115 25.28 12.83 10.41
CA ALA A 115 24.70 13.99 9.75
C ALA A 115 24.77 13.87 8.21
N GLN A 116 25.86 13.35 7.67
CA GLN A 116 25.98 13.09 6.22
C GLN A 116 24.96 12.07 5.72
N TYR A 117 24.76 10.96 6.47
CA TYR A 117 23.72 9.97 6.18
C TYR A 117 22.32 10.62 6.17
N GLU A 118 21.99 11.42 7.17
CA GLU A 118 20.68 12.09 7.25
C GLU A 118 20.45 13.07 6.09
N VAL A 119 21.48 13.79 5.65
CA VAL A 119 21.40 14.66 4.47
C VAL A 119 21.17 13.83 3.21
N PHE A 120 21.90 12.73 3.02
CA PHE A 120 21.72 11.83 1.88
C PHE A 120 20.31 11.22 1.86
N ARG A 121 19.84 10.76 3.02
CA ARG A 121 18.48 10.23 3.23
C ARG A 121 17.41 11.27 2.95
N SER A 122 17.54 12.48 3.47
CA SER A 122 16.57 13.56 3.20
C SER A 122 16.53 13.91 1.72
N LYS A 123 17.68 13.99 1.03
CA LYS A 123 17.74 14.27 -0.42
C LYS A 123 16.99 13.22 -1.23
N TYR A 124 17.17 11.94 -0.91
CA TYR A 124 16.42 10.87 -1.57
C TYR A 124 14.91 11.01 -1.33
N VAL A 125 14.51 11.26 -0.08
CA VAL A 125 13.10 11.44 0.27
C VAL A 125 12.48 12.63 -0.45
N ASP A 126 13.17 13.76 -0.52
CA ASP A 126 12.71 14.93 -1.28
C ASP A 126 12.55 14.61 -2.76
N LYS A 127 13.54 13.94 -3.38
CA LYS A 127 13.45 13.49 -4.78
C LYS A 127 12.19 12.65 -5.04
N VAL A 128 11.88 11.70 -4.15
CA VAL A 128 10.70 10.83 -4.29
C VAL A 128 9.40 11.65 -4.15
N VAL A 129 9.32 12.51 -3.13
CA VAL A 129 8.14 13.35 -2.90
C VAL A 129 7.92 14.33 -4.05
N ASP A 130 8.98 14.93 -4.57
CA ASP A 130 8.91 15.80 -5.75
C ASP A 130 8.43 15.03 -6.99
N ALA A 131 8.85 13.77 -7.15
CA ALA A 131 8.34 12.92 -8.22
C ALA A 131 6.83 12.66 -8.08
N PHE A 132 6.29 12.49 -6.86
CA PHE A 132 4.85 12.36 -6.61
C PHE A 132 4.08 13.65 -6.92
N LEU A 133 4.67 14.79 -6.57
CA LEU A 133 4.07 16.13 -6.67
C LEU A 133 4.36 16.84 -8.01
N ASN A 134 5.15 16.26 -8.90
CA ASN A 134 5.50 16.85 -10.20
C ASN A 134 4.24 17.23 -11.02
N PRO A 135 3.98 18.52 -11.28
CA PRO A 135 2.78 18.96 -11.99
C PRO A 135 2.79 18.64 -13.49
N ALA A 136 3.96 18.32 -14.06
CA ALA A 136 4.10 17.96 -15.48
C ALA A 136 3.61 16.54 -15.80
N LEU A 137 3.36 15.72 -14.77
CA LEU A 137 2.98 14.32 -14.91
C LEU A 137 1.56 14.08 -14.39
N PRO A 138 0.86 13.04 -14.86
CA PRO A 138 -0.41 12.64 -14.27
C PRO A 138 -0.25 12.44 -12.76
N GLY A 139 -1.23 12.93 -12.00
CA GLY A 139 -1.13 12.92 -10.55
C GLY A 139 -1.14 11.50 -9.96
N LEU A 140 -1.92 10.59 -10.57
CA LEU A 140 -1.96 9.17 -10.23
C LEU A 140 -1.40 8.34 -11.38
N ARG A 141 -0.48 7.42 -11.07
CA ARG A 141 0.28 6.65 -12.06
C ARG A 141 0.54 5.23 -11.56
N GLU A 142 0.72 4.33 -12.52
CA GLU A 142 1.19 2.96 -12.30
C GLU A 142 2.65 2.93 -11.82
N ARG A 143 3.44 3.95 -12.21
CA ARG A 143 4.85 4.09 -11.83
C ARG A 143 5.25 5.56 -11.72
N TYR A 144 5.94 5.87 -10.62
CA TYR A 144 6.51 7.19 -10.31
C TYR A 144 8.03 7.15 -10.42
N LEU A 145 8.62 6.12 -9.81
CA LEU A 145 10.05 5.79 -9.84
C LEU A 145 10.18 4.26 -9.92
N GLU A 146 11.40 3.76 -10.01
CA GLU A 146 11.62 2.32 -10.16
C GLU A 146 11.10 1.52 -8.96
N GLU A 147 11.21 2.08 -7.75
CA GLU A 147 10.76 1.49 -6.49
C GLU A 147 9.36 1.97 -6.05
N TRP A 148 8.70 2.83 -6.83
CA TRP A 148 7.44 3.47 -6.45
C TRP A 148 6.43 3.43 -7.59
N GLY A 149 5.36 2.67 -7.41
CA GLY A 149 4.31 2.49 -8.40
C GLY A 149 3.19 1.62 -7.85
N TYR A 150 3.09 0.40 -8.37
CA TYR A 150 2.31 -0.65 -7.72
C TYR A 150 2.88 -1.07 -6.37
N ASP A 151 4.18 -0.85 -6.18
CA ASP A 151 4.92 -1.07 -4.96
C ASP A 151 5.16 0.24 -4.16
N LEU A 152 5.52 0.04 -2.90
CA LEU A 152 5.95 1.06 -1.95
C LEU A 152 7.41 0.77 -1.56
N TYR A 153 8.32 1.49 -2.19
CA TYR A 153 9.77 1.27 -2.12
C TYR A 153 10.17 -0.17 -2.45
N GLY A 154 9.61 -0.79 -3.51
CA GLY A 154 9.94 -2.16 -3.93
C GLY A 154 9.19 -3.28 -3.19
N ARG A 155 8.21 -2.94 -2.34
CA ARG A 155 7.33 -3.92 -1.67
C ARG A 155 5.90 -3.82 -2.21
N LEU A 156 5.30 -4.94 -2.58
CA LEU A 156 3.85 -5.03 -2.76
C LEU A 156 3.23 -5.16 -1.38
N VAL A 157 2.27 -4.30 -1.06
CA VAL A 157 1.68 -4.23 0.29
C VAL A 157 0.19 -4.45 0.21
N PHE A 158 -0.31 -5.38 1.01
CA PHE A 158 -1.73 -5.73 1.06
C PHE A 158 -2.28 -5.50 2.46
N SER A 159 -3.35 -4.72 2.58
CA SER A 159 -4.12 -4.61 3.81
C SER A 159 -5.27 -5.59 3.78
N PHE A 160 -5.42 -6.35 4.86
CA PHE A 160 -6.52 -7.28 5.07
C PHE A 160 -7.47 -6.73 6.13
N TYR A 161 -8.75 -6.86 5.86
CA TYR A 161 -9.82 -6.72 6.83
C TYR A 161 -10.64 -7.99 6.81
N LEU A 162 -10.71 -8.65 7.96
CA LEU A 162 -11.51 -9.84 8.17
C LEU A 162 -12.66 -9.50 9.10
N GLU A 163 -13.83 -10.08 8.85
CA GLU A 163 -15.02 -9.94 9.68
C GLU A 163 -15.75 -11.29 9.76
N ASN A 164 -16.00 -11.75 10.99
CA ASN A 164 -16.89 -12.86 11.25
C ASN A 164 -18.33 -12.33 11.31
N ARG A 165 -19.15 -12.78 10.36
CA ARG A 165 -20.57 -12.41 10.18
C ARG A 165 -21.51 -13.54 10.62
N GLY A 166 -21.14 -14.29 11.65
CA GLY A 166 -21.91 -15.42 12.16
C GLY A 166 -21.40 -16.78 11.69
N GLY A 167 -20.18 -16.85 11.17
CA GLY A 167 -19.46 -18.09 10.93
C GLY A 167 -18.88 -18.68 12.22
N LYS A 168 -18.34 -19.90 12.13
CA LYS A 168 -17.57 -20.49 13.25
C LYS A 168 -16.33 -19.66 13.52
N ILE A 169 -15.90 -19.56 14.78
CA ILE A 169 -14.63 -18.90 15.13
C ILE A 169 -13.50 -19.66 14.43
N LEU A 170 -12.66 -18.92 13.69
CA LEU A 170 -11.56 -19.47 12.90
C LEU A 170 -10.21 -19.07 13.51
N PRO A 171 -9.21 -19.97 13.51
CA PRO A 171 -7.84 -19.57 13.76
C PRO A 171 -7.38 -18.62 12.64
N VAL A 172 -6.78 -17.50 13.02
CA VAL A 172 -6.19 -16.53 12.08
C VAL A 172 -4.75 -16.17 12.40
N LYS A 173 -4.23 -16.69 13.51
CA LYS A 173 -2.78 -16.73 13.77
C LYS A 173 -2.06 -17.34 12.57
N ASP A 174 -0.95 -16.74 12.17
CA ASP A 174 -0.10 -17.23 11.08
C ASP A 174 -0.78 -17.38 9.71
N ILE A 175 -1.97 -16.83 9.50
CA ILE A 175 -2.70 -16.88 8.21
C ILE A 175 -1.83 -16.42 7.03
N GLY A 176 -0.87 -15.52 7.24
CA GLY A 176 0.11 -15.11 6.24
C GLY A 176 0.92 -16.25 5.61
N ARG A 177 1.11 -17.39 6.29
CA ARG A 177 1.78 -18.58 5.71
C ARG A 177 0.91 -19.32 4.70
N HIS A 178 -0.41 -19.15 4.78
CA HIS A 178 -1.40 -19.70 3.87
C HIS A 178 -1.75 -18.73 2.73
N ILE A 179 -1.11 -17.57 2.72
CA ILE A 179 -1.33 -16.52 1.73
C ILE A 179 -0.13 -16.45 0.79
N PHE A 180 -0.37 -16.37 -0.51
CA PHE A 180 0.68 -16.12 -1.49
C PHE A 180 0.15 -15.30 -2.67
N LEU A 181 1.08 -14.67 -3.39
CA LEU A 181 0.81 -14.10 -4.70
C LEU A 181 1.09 -15.13 -5.78
N GLU A 182 0.29 -15.09 -6.83
CA GLU A 182 0.49 -15.81 -8.07
C GLU A 182 0.52 -14.77 -9.20
N ASP A 183 1.60 -14.79 -9.99
CA ASP A 183 1.71 -13.93 -11.18
C ASP A 183 1.00 -14.55 -12.39
N ASP A 184 1.01 -13.84 -13.51
CA ASP A 184 0.39 -14.27 -14.76
C ASP A 184 1.12 -15.42 -15.48
N LYS A 185 2.23 -15.90 -14.91
CA LYS A 185 3.01 -17.06 -15.35
C LYS A 185 2.84 -18.26 -14.42
N GLY A 186 2.04 -18.13 -13.36
CA GLY A 186 1.81 -19.18 -12.36
C GLY A 186 2.92 -19.30 -11.31
N ASN A 187 3.86 -18.36 -11.24
CA ASN A 187 4.88 -18.33 -10.19
C ASN A 187 4.22 -17.94 -8.85
N LYS A 188 4.53 -18.69 -7.80
CA LYS A 188 4.01 -18.44 -6.44
C LYS A 188 5.04 -17.70 -5.59
N TYR A 189 4.58 -16.71 -4.84
CA TYR A 189 5.41 -15.89 -3.96
C TYR A 189 4.78 -15.78 -2.58
N GLY A 190 5.48 -16.26 -1.55
CA GLY A 190 5.06 -16.08 -0.17
C GLY A 190 5.34 -14.66 0.35
N PRO A 191 4.59 -14.17 1.34
CA PRO A 191 4.90 -12.92 2.01
C PRO A 191 6.20 -13.05 2.80
N MET A 192 6.92 -11.94 2.93
CA MET A 192 8.25 -11.91 3.52
C MET A 192 8.43 -10.70 4.43
N GLY A 193 8.70 -10.97 5.70
CA GLY A 193 9.02 -10.03 6.76
C GLY A 193 10.27 -10.46 7.54
N LEU A 194 10.56 -9.80 8.65
CA LEU A 194 11.77 -10.06 9.45
C LEU A 194 11.70 -11.35 10.27
N ALA A 195 10.54 -11.65 10.84
CA ALA A 195 10.32 -12.79 11.74
C ALA A 195 9.20 -13.72 11.23
N GLY A 196 9.00 -13.76 9.91
CA GLY A 196 7.90 -14.48 9.26
C GLY A 196 7.18 -13.59 8.24
N PRO A 197 5.88 -13.80 7.98
CA PRO A 197 5.15 -13.05 6.96
C PRO A 197 4.86 -11.58 7.36
N TYR A 198 5.03 -11.24 8.64
CA TYR A 198 4.77 -9.92 9.20
C TYR A 198 6.08 -9.24 9.60
N PRO A 199 6.41 -8.06 9.03
CA PRO A 199 7.60 -7.32 9.43
C PRO A 199 7.44 -6.53 10.75
N TYR A 200 6.21 -6.32 11.23
CA TYR A 200 5.95 -5.62 12.48
C TYR A 200 4.89 -6.35 13.32
N ASP A 201 5.03 -6.29 14.64
CA ASP A 201 4.14 -7.00 15.57
C ASP A 201 2.68 -6.54 15.47
N TYR A 202 2.44 -5.26 15.21
CA TYR A 202 1.08 -4.73 15.03
C TYR A 202 0.41 -5.19 13.72
N ASP A 203 1.17 -5.78 12.79
CA ASP A 203 0.62 -6.42 11.60
C ASP A 203 0.35 -7.92 11.84
N VAL A 204 0.67 -8.47 13.02
CA VAL A 204 0.32 -9.85 13.36
C VAL A 204 -1.16 -9.91 13.72
N PRO A 205 -1.96 -10.76 13.06
CA PRO A 205 -3.37 -10.92 13.39
C PRO A 205 -3.54 -11.56 14.79
N PRO A 206 -4.70 -11.38 15.42
CA PRO A 206 -5.03 -12.08 16.66
C PRO A 206 -5.03 -13.60 16.48
N GLU A 207 -5.12 -14.35 17.58
CA GLU A 207 -5.07 -15.80 17.49
C GLU A 207 -6.28 -16.39 16.72
N SER A 208 -7.45 -15.82 16.95
CA SER A 208 -8.72 -16.22 16.36
C SER A 208 -9.54 -15.02 15.88
N LEU A 209 -10.43 -15.25 14.92
CA LEU A 209 -11.37 -14.26 14.40
C LEU A 209 -12.72 -14.37 15.13
N GLU A 210 -12.84 -13.69 16.26
CA GLU A 210 -14.13 -13.58 16.98
C GLU A 210 -15.08 -12.60 16.29
N THR A 211 -14.59 -11.40 16.00
CA THR A 211 -15.39 -10.34 15.37
C THR A 211 -14.68 -9.79 14.14
N THR A 212 -13.56 -9.09 14.32
CA THR A 212 -12.80 -8.49 13.22
C THR A 212 -11.31 -8.60 13.44
N ALA A 213 -10.55 -8.67 12.35
CA ALA A 213 -9.10 -8.59 12.37
C ALA A 213 -8.61 -7.69 11.25
N ARG A 214 -7.48 -7.02 11.48
CA ARG A 214 -6.78 -6.20 10.50
C ARG A 214 -5.30 -6.51 10.57
N PHE A 215 -4.70 -6.72 9.41
CA PHE A 215 -3.27 -6.95 9.29
C PHE A 215 -2.76 -6.50 7.92
N ARG A 216 -1.44 -6.51 7.75
CA ARG A 216 -0.79 -6.27 6.46
C ARG A 216 0.19 -7.36 6.13
N LEU A 217 0.27 -7.68 4.84
CA LEU A 217 1.31 -8.54 4.28
C LEU A 217 2.14 -7.77 3.27
N PHE A 218 3.40 -8.17 3.18
CA PHE A 218 4.41 -7.55 2.34
C PHE A 218 5.06 -8.62 1.48
N PHE A 219 5.21 -8.32 0.20
CA PHE A 219 5.90 -9.18 -0.76
C PHE A 219 7.01 -8.36 -1.40
N VAL A 220 8.21 -8.92 -1.48
CA VAL A 220 9.34 -8.23 -2.11
C VAL A 220 9.13 -8.26 -3.62
N ASN A 221 8.82 -7.10 -4.20
CA ASN A 221 8.51 -6.99 -5.62
C ASN A 221 9.78 -7.08 -6.44
N ARG A 222 10.83 -6.35 -6.05
CA ARG A 222 12.08 -6.22 -6.81
C ARG A 222 13.23 -6.83 -6.03
N ARG A 223 14.08 -7.57 -6.74
CA ARG A 223 15.26 -8.20 -6.16
C ARG A 223 16.58 -7.68 -6.76
N SER A 224 17.64 -7.68 -5.97
CA SER A 224 18.99 -7.17 -6.28
C SER A 224 19.84 -8.27 -6.92
N ASP A 225 19.34 -9.50 -6.93
CA ASP A 225 19.82 -10.61 -7.74
C ASP A 225 19.46 -10.49 -9.23
N GLY A 226 18.78 -9.42 -9.64
CA GLY A 226 18.43 -9.15 -11.03
C GLY A 226 17.26 -9.99 -11.56
N ARG A 227 16.57 -10.76 -10.70
CA ARG A 227 15.36 -11.46 -11.11
C ARG A 227 14.26 -10.48 -11.50
N PRO A 228 13.38 -10.84 -12.46
CA PRO A 228 12.23 -10.04 -12.81
C PRO A 228 11.36 -9.76 -11.58
N PRO A 229 10.75 -8.57 -11.48
CA PRO A 229 9.84 -8.28 -10.38
C PRO A 229 8.56 -9.12 -10.47
N ILE A 230 7.89 -9.33 -9.33
CA ILE A 230 6.58 -10.00 -9.29
C ILE A 230 5.58 -9.24 -10.17
N VAL A 231 5.54 -7.92 -10.01
CA VAL A 231 4.75 -7.01 -10.82
C VAL A 231 5.68 -6.06 -11.58
N GLY A 232 5.75 -6.26 -12.90
CA GLY A 232 6.54 -5.50 -13.85
C GLY A 232 5.69 -4.67 -14.81
N LYS A 233 6.27 -4.24 -15.93
CA LYS A 233 5.54 -3.55 -17.02
C LYS A 233 4.67 -4.51 -17.82
N ASP A 234 5.07 -5.77 -17.89
CA ASP A 234 4.44 -6.78 -18.75
C ASP A 234 3.45 -7.69 -18.00
N THR A 235 3.31 -7.50 -16.69
CA THR A 235 2.39 -8.29 -15.85
C THR A 235 0.95 -7.92 -16.19
N LYS A 236 0.17 -8.91 -16.63
CA LYS A 236 -1.24 -8.72 -17.04
C LYS A 236 -2.23 -8.84 -15.91
N HIS A 237 -1.95 -9.70 -14.93
CA HIS A 237 -2.77 -9.83 -13.74
C HIS A 237 -1.92 -10.23 -12.55
N LEU A 238 -2.43 -9.91 -11.37
CA LEU A 238 -1.91 -10.36 -10.09
C LEU A 238 -3.03 -11.05 -9.33
N LYS A 239 -2.74 -12.23 -8.79
CA LYS A 239 -3.68 -12.97 -7.96
C LYS A 239 -3.12 -13.10 -6.55
N LEU A 240 -3.94 -12.80 -5.55
CA LEU A 240 -3.67 -13.14 -4.15
C LEU A 240 -4.54 -14.32 -3.76
N VAL A 241 -3.92 -15.34 -3.19
CA VAL A 241 -4.58 -16.59 -2.83
C VAL A 241 -4.47 -16.81 -1.33
N ILE A 242 -5.57 -17.27 -0.71
CA ILE A 242 -5.59 -17.82 0.66
C ILE A 242 -6.02 -19.28 0.55
N GLU A 243 -5.16 -20.22 0.95
CA GLU A 243 -5.48 -21.65 0.96
C GLU A 243 -5.96 -22.10 2.35
N ASP A 244 -6.80 -23.13 2.38
CA ASP A 244 -7.21 -23.87 3.59
C ASP A 244 -7.70 -22.99 4.76
N TRP A 245 -8.51 -21.98 4.45
CA TRP A 245 -8.94 -21.01 5.44
C TRP A 245 -10.46 -20.80 5.44
N GLY A 246 -11.05 -20.79 6.63
CA GLY A 246 -12.47 -20.51 6.81
C GLY A 246 -13.42 -21.48 6.12
N GLY A 247 -13.12 -22.78 6.17
CA GLY A 247 -13.94 -23.84 5.55
C GLY A 247 -13.84 -23.90 4.03
N LYS A 248 -13.20 -22.90 3.39
CA LYS A 248 -13.00 -22.84 1.95
C LYS A 248 -11.58 -23.29 1.60
N PRO A 249 -11.41 -24.18 0.60
CA PRO A 249 -10.08 -24.64 0.20
C PRO A 249 -9.26 -23.51 -0.42
N ARG A 250 -9.91 -22.52 -1.04
CA ARG A 250 -9.22 -21.47 -1.80
C ARG A 250 -10.02 -20.18 -1.90
N TRP A 251 -9.43 -19.07 -1.47
CA TRP A 251 -9.90 -17.71 -1.73
C TRP A 251 -8.99 -17.09 -2.78
N GLU A 252 -9.56 -16.52 -3.84
CA GLU A 252 -8.79 -15.84 -4.88
C GLU A 252 -9.25 -14.39 -5.04
N PHE A 253 -8.28 -13.48 -5.03
CA PHE A 253 -8.49 -12.05 -5.28
C PHE A 253 -7.63 -11.66 -6.48
N VAL A 254 -8.27 -11.27 -7.58
CA VAL A 254 -7.60 -11.00 -8.86
C VAL A 254 -7.65 -9.51 -9.20
N TRP A 255 -6.52 -8.98 -9.64
CA TRP A 255 -6.37 -7.64 -10.18
C TRP A 255 -5.84 -7.71 -11.61
N ASP A 256 -6.62 -7.18 -12.55
CA ASP A 256 -6.15 -6.96 -13.92
C ASP A 256 -5.25 -5.72 -13.97
N LEU A 257 -4.14 -5.86 -14.66
CA LEU A 257 -3.14 -4.82 -14.85
C LEU A 257 -3.00 -4.48 -16.34
N PRO A 258 -2.73 -3.21 -16.69
CA PRO A 258 -2.51 -2.12 -15.77
C PRO A 258 -3.77 -1.49 -15.17
N PHE A 259 -3.67 -0.97 -13.94
CA PHE A 259 -4.73 -0.17 -13.33
C PHE A 259 -4.99 1.15 -14.06
N ARG A 260 -6.26 1.42 -14.34
CA ARG A 260 -6.73 2.71 -14.86
C ARG A 260 -7.13 3.62 -13.71
N TYR A 261 -6.19 4.45 -13.26
CA TYR A 261 -6.47 5.43 -12.22
C TYR A 261 -7.27 6.62 -12.76
N PRO A 262 -8.13 7.24 -11.93
CA PRO A 262 -8.85 8.44 -12.32
C PRO A 262 -7.90 9.64 -12.48
N GLU A 263 -8.35 10.63 -13.24
CA GLU A 263 -7.66 11.91 -13.31
C GLU A 263 -7.69 12.62 -11.95
N TRP A 264 -6.62 13.36 -11.68
CA TRP A 264 -6.50 14.12 -10.45
C TRP A 264 -7.23 15.47 -10.57
N PRO A 265 -8.26 15.74 -9.73
CA PRO A 265 -9.01 17.00 -9.81
C PRO A 265 -8.15 18.22 -9.47
N GLY A 266 -8.15 19.24 -10.33
CA GLY A 266 -7.52 20.53 -10.04
C GLY A 266 -6.00 20.62 -10.28
N ARG A 267 -5.35 19.54 -10.75
CA ARG A 267 -3.94 19.57 -11.13
C ARG A 267 -3.79 20.00 -12.60
N LYS A 268 -4.07 21.27 -12.88
CA LYS A 268 -3.69 21.93 -14.16
C LYS A 268 -2.60 22.95 -13.86
N GLY A 269 -1.35 22.61 -14.17
CA GLY A 269 -0.21 23.52 -14.04
C GLY A 269 0.80 23.27 -15.16
N LYS A 270 1.42 24.33 -15.68
CA LYS A 270 2.50 24.23 -16.68
C LYS A 270 3.68 23.46 -16.06
N ALA A 271 4.25 22.55 -16.85
CA ALA A 271 5.47 21.84 -16.51
C ALA A 271 6.58 22.83 -16.12
N ILE A 272 7.10 22.75 -14.90
CA ILE A 272 8.35 23.39 -14.55
C ILE A 272 9.44 22.48 -15.12
N ARG A 273 10.10 22.94 -16.19
CA ARG A 273 11.31 22.30 -16.71
C ARG A 273 12.41 22.49 -15.68
N PHE A 274 12.96 21.39 -15.18
CA PHE A 274 14.27 21.37 -14.54
C PHE A 274 15.33 21.09 -15.60
#